data_AF-A0A1J3HEK8-F1
#
_entry.id   AF-A0A1J3HEK8-F1
#
_cell.length_a   1.000
_cell.length_b   1.000
_cell.length_c   1.000
_cell.angle_alpha   90.00
_cell.angle_beta   90.00
_cell.angle_gamma   90.00
#
_symmetry.space_group_name_H-M   'P 1'
#
loop_
_entity.id
_entity.type
_entity.pdbx_description
1 polymer ?
#
loop_
_entity_poly.entity_id
_entity_poly.type
_entity_poly.pdbx_seq_one_letter_code
_entity_poly.pdbx_strand_id
1 'polypeptide(L)'
;TDLAALHDKFEQPSPSNPTGRSDLPGVDVFVSTADPEKEPPLVTANTLLSILAVDYPIEKLSAYISDDGGAILTFEAMAEAVRFAEYWVPFCRKHDIEPRNPDSYFSIKK
;
A
#
# COMPACT_ATOMS: atom_id res chain seq x y z
N THR A 1 -9.82 -4.53 19.02
CA THR A 1 -8.77 -3.54 19.33
C THR A 1 -9.39 -2.17 19.21
N ASP A 2 -9.17 -1.28 20.17
CA ASP A 2 -9.74 0.07 20.14
C ASP A 2 -8.86 0.99 19.27
N LEU A 3 -9.26 1.17 18.01
CA LEU A 3 -8.52 2.00 17.05
C LEU A 3 -8.58 3.49 17.40
N ALA A 4 -9.67 3.94 18.02
CA ALA A 4 -9.80 5.33 18.46
C ALA A 4 -8.79 5.64 19.57
N ALA A 5 -8.65 4.74 20.55
CA ALA A 5 -7.64 4.89 21.60
C ALA A 5 -6.20 4.88 21.07
N LEU A 6 -5.91 4.14 19.99
CA LEU A 6 -4.60 4.14 19.34
C LEU A 6 -4.33 5.46 18.60
N HIS A 7 -5.32 5.94 17.84
CA HIS A 7 -5.23 7.23 17.14
C HIS A 7 -5.01 8.39 18.13
N ASP A 8 -5.79 8.45 19.22
CA ASP A 8 -5.65 9.50 20.23
C ASP A 8 -4.29 9.49 20.91
N LYS A 9 -3.67 8.32 21.06
CA LYS A 9 -2.38 8.16 21.72
C LYS A 9 -1.19 8.47 20.81
N PHE A 10 -1.26 8.06 19.54
CA PHE A 10 -0.09 8.05 18.66
C PHE A 10 -0.18 9.04 17.48
N GLU A 11 -1.34 9.60 17.19
CA GLU A 11 -1.54 10.45 16.01
C GLU A 11 -1.99 11.87 16.37
N GLN A 12 -2.19 12.17 17.66
CA GLN A 12 -2.49 13.52 18.15
C GLN A 12 -1.25 14.23 18.71
N PRO A 13 -1.15 15.56 18.55
CA PRO A 13 -0.12 16.35 19.21
C PRO A 13 -0.17 16.16 20.73
N SER A 14 1.00 15.99 21.35
CA SER A 14 1.13 15.85 22.80
C SER A 14 2.29 16.70 23.33
N PRO A 15 2.38 16.95 24.64
CA PRO A 15 3.54 17.66 25.21
C PRO A 15 4.89 17.01 24.87
N SER A 16 4.91 15.69 24.65
CA SER A 16 6.08 14.91 24.22
C SER A 16 6.28 14.88 22.70
N ASN A 17 5.26 15.20 21.90
CA ASN A 17 5.33 15.28 20.45
C ASN A 17 4.66 16.58 19.96
N PRO A 18 5.39 17.72 20.05
CA PRO A 18 4.85 19.03 19.69
C PRO A 18 4.68 19.21 18.17
N THR A 19 5.23 18.30 17.36
CA THR A 19 5.15 18.38 15.88
C THR A 19 3.85 17.83 15.31
N GLY A 20 3.11 17.03 16.09
CA GLY A 20 1.87 16.37 15.66
C GLY A 20 2.07 15.34 14.55
N ARG A 21 3.30 14.91 14.28
CA ARG A 21 3.58 13.78 13.37
C ARG A 21 3.22 12.48 14.05
N SER A 22 2.84 11.45 13.28
CA SER A 22 2.47 10.17 13.88
C SER A 22 3.66 9.52 14.61
N ASP A 23 3.43 9.13 15.86
CA ASP A 23 4.35 8.36 16.73
C ASP A 23 4.26 6.85 16.45
N LEU A 24 3.49 6.43 15.44
CA LEU A 24 3.45 5.06 14.98
C LEU A 24 4.82 4.60 14.43
N PRO A 25 5.16 3.30 14.57
CA PRO A 25 6.40 2.76 14.07
C PRO A 25 6.46 2.79 12.53
N GLY A 26 7.67 2.84 11.97
CA GLY A 26 7.85 2.56 10.55
C GLY A 26 7.49 1.10 10.24
N VAL A 27 6.87 0.87 9.09
CA VAL A 27 6.46 -0.44 8.58
C VAL A 27 7.01 -0.61 7.17
N ASP A 28 7.84 -1.62 7.01
CA ASP A 28 8.38 -2.03 5.72
C ASP A 28 7.66 -3.31 5.27
N VAL A 29 7.03 -3.26 4.10
CA VAL A 29 6.32 -4.40 3.50
C VAL A 29 7.13 -4.93 2.34
N PHE A 30 7.49 -6.22 2.40
CA PHE A 30 8.24 -6.90 1.37
C PHE A 30 7.33 -7.80 0.55
N VAL A 31 7.36 -7.65 -0.77
CA VAL A 31 6.67 -8.50 -1.75
C VAL A 31 7.73 -9.21 -2.57
N SER A 32 7.79 -10.53 -2.48
CA SER A 32 8.70 -11.35 -3.28
C SER A 32 7.95 -12.03 -4.42
N THR A 33 8.55 -12.04 -5.61
CA THR A 33 8.10 -12.78 -6.78
C THR A 33 9.29 -13.46 -7.45
N ALA A 34 9.07 -14.57 -8.15
CA ALA A 34 10.18 -15.35 -8.74
C ALA A 34 9.98 -15.71 -10.21
N ASP A 35 8.74 -15.80 -10.69
CA ASP A 35 8.46 -16.27 -12.05
C ASP A 35 7.19 -15.61 -12.60
N PRO A 36 7.28 -14.72 -13.60
CA PRO A 36 6.13 -13.99 -14.12
C PRO A 36 5.10 -14.89 -14.83
N GLU A 37 5.45 -16.11 -15.22
CA GLU A 37 4.48 -17.05 -15.80
C GLU A 37 3.61 -17.70 -14.72
N LYS A 38 4.20 -18.00 -13.55
CA LYS A 38 3.48 -18.59 -12.41
C LYS A 38 2.80 -17.55 -11.54
N GLU A 39 3.41 -16.37 -11.44
CA GLU A 39 2.97 -15.24 -10.65
C GLU A 39 2.77 -14.04 -11.59
N PRO A 40 1.59 -13.94 -12.23
CA PRO A 40 1.37 -12.90 -13.23
C PRO A 40 1.67 -11.51 -12.65
N PRO A 41 2.44 -10.65 -13.35
CA PRO A 41 2.82 -9.34 -12.83
C PRO A 41 1.64 -8.47 -12.40
N LEU A 42 0.46 -8.66 -13.02
CA LEU A 42 -0.77 -7.97 -12.62
C LEU A 42 -1.21 -8.29 -11.19
N VAL A 43 -1.02 -9.53 -10.73
CA VAL A 43 -1.36 -9.93 -9.35
C VAL A 43 -0.42 -9.24 -8.36
N THR A 44 0.87 -9.21 -8.67
CA THR A 44 1.88 -8.49 -7.90
C THR A 44 1.60 -6.98 -7.86
N ALA A 45 1.21 -6.39 -9.00
CA ALA A 45 0.83 -4.98 -9.09
C ALA A 45 -0.40 -4.65 -8.24
N ASN A 46 -1.45 -5.47 -8.30
CA ASN A 46 -2.65 -5.29 -7.48
C ASN A 46 -2.35 -5.39 -5.98
N THR A 47 -1.43 -6.28 -5.60
CA THR A 47 -0.95 -6.42 -4.21
C THR A 47 -0.20 -5.17 -3.78
N LEU A 48 0.73 -4.68 -4.60
CA LEU A 48 1.47 -3.44 -4.36
C LEU A 48 0.53 -2.24 -4.18
N LEU A 49 -0.44 -2.08 -5.08
CA LEU A 49 -1.43 -1.00 -5.03
C LEU A 49 -2.28 -1.06 -3.75
N SER A 50 -2.65 -2.26 -3.33
CA SER A 50 -3.37 -2.45 -2.06
C SER A 50 -2.52 -2.07 -0.85
N ILE A 51 -1.22 -2.35 -0.87
CA ILE A 51 -0.28 -1.95 0.19
C ILE A 51 -0.16 -0.43 0.24
N LEU A 52 0.10 0.22 -0.91
CA LEU A 52 0.27 1.68 -1.00
C LEU A 52 -0.99 2.46 -0.59
N ALA A 53 -2.17 1.85 -0.73
CA ALA A 53 -3.46 2.45 -0.38
C ALA A 53 -3.90 2.22 1.08
N VAL A 54 -3.09 1.53 1.90
CA VAL A 54 -3.43 1.27 3.31
C VAL A 54 -3.65 2.57 4.09
N ASP A 55 -4.51 2.48 5.11
CA ASP A 55 -4.73 3.56 6.07
C ASP A 55 -3.62 3.57 7.13
N TYR A 56 -2.48 4.14 6.74
CA TYR A 56 -1.31 4.32 7.59
C TYR A 56 -0.57 5.61 7.19
N PRO A 57 0.14 6.28 8.12
CA PRO A 57 0.91 7.47 7.80
C PRO A 57 1.91 7.21 6.65
N ILE A 58 1.86 8.07 5.63
CA ILE A 58 2.60 7.87 4.38
C ILE A 58 4.12 7.88 4.60
N GLU A 59 4.59 8.64 5.59
CA GLU A 59 5.99 8.74 5.98
C GLU A 59 6.49 7.53 6.78
N LYS A 60 5.58 6.63 7.18
CA LYS A 60 5.88 5.43 7.97
C LYS A 60 5.73 4.15 7.19
N LEU A 61 5.20 4.18 5.96
CA LEU A 61 5.01 3.00 5.15
C LEU A 61 6.01 2.97 4.00
N SER A 62 6.79 1.89 3.92
CA SER A 62 7.65 1.60 2.78
C SER A 62 7.24 0.26 2.16
N ALA A 63 7.21 0.18 0.83
CA ALA A 63 6.95 -1.05 0.11
C ALA A 63 8.18 -1.43 -0.74
N TYR A 64 8.60 -2.68 -0.64
CA TYR A 64 9.75 -3.24 -1.35
C TYR A 64 9.33 -4.44 -2.18
N ILE A 65 9.85 -4.52 -3.39
CA ILE A 65 9.60 -5.65 -4.29
C ILE A 65 10.93 -6.34 -4.57
N SER A 66 10.99 -7.64 -4.29
CA SER A 66 12.09 -8.51 -4.65
C SER A 66 11.65 -9.41 -5.79
N ASP A 67 12.32 -9.32 -6.94
CA ASP A 67 12.09 -10.22 -8.08
C ASP A 67 13.30 -11.14 -8.24
N ASP A 68 13.15 -12.39 -7.80
CA ASP A 68 14.19 -13.41 -7.89
C ASP A 68 14.36 -13.93 -9.34
N GLY A 69 13.33 -13.76 -10.18
CA GLY A 69 13.37 -14.11 -11.59
C GLY A 69 14.09 -13.08 -12.46
N GLY A 70 14.27 -11.85 -11.95
CA GLY A 70 14.93 -10.75 -12.64
C GLY A 70 14.30 -10.43 -14.00
N ALA A 71 12.97 -10.61 -14.11
CA ALA A 71 12.29 -10.50 -15.39
C ALA A 71 12.00 -9.04 -15.73
N ILE A 72 12.43 -8.58 -16.91
CA ILE A 72 12.18 -7.21 -17.37
C ILE A 72 10.67 -6.88 -17.42
N LEU A 73 9.85 -7.89 -17.71
CA LEU A 73 8.39 -7.76 -17.72
C LEU A 73 7.85 -7.36 -16.33
N THR A 74 8.35 -7.97 -15.26
CA THR A 74 7.97 -7.62 -13.89
C THR A 74 8.35 -6.18 -13.58
N PHE A 75 9.57 -5.78 -13.97
CA PHE A 75 10.04 -4.41 -13.77
C PHE A 75 9.15 -3.38 -14.47
N GLU A 76 8.85 -3.56 -15.76
CA GLU A 76 7.99 -2.65 -16.52
C GLU A 76 6.57 -2.60 -15.96
N ALA A 77 6.01 -3.76 -15.60
CA ALA A 77 4.69 -3.84 -14.99
C ALA A 77 4.62 -3.08 -13.66
N MET A 78 5.65 -3.18 -12.81
CA MET A 78 5.69 -2.44 -11.54
C MET A 78 5.86 -0.93 -11.75
N ALA A 79 6.65 -0.51 -12.76
CA ALA A 79 6.77 0.90 -13.10
C ALA A 79 5.42 1.52 -13.51
N GLU A 80 4.63 0.80 -14.31
CA GLU A 80 3.27 1.21 -14.66
C GLU A 80 2.31 1.16 -13.46
N ALA A 81 2.44 0.16 -12.58
CA ALA A 81 1.65 0.09 -11.35
C ALA A 81 1.90 1.30 -10.44
N VAL A 82 3.15 1.74 -10.27
CA VAL A 82 3.50 2.93 -9.48
C VAL A 82 2.91 4.20 -10.08
N ARG A 83 2.94 4.35 -11.42
CA ARG A 83 2.25 5.46 -12.10
C ARG A 83 0.75 5.44 -11.87
N PHE A 84 0.13 4.25 -11.92
CA PHE A 84 -1.29 4.13 -11.64
C PHE A 84 -1.63 4.42 -10.16
N ALA A 85 -0.72 4.11 -9.24
CA ALA A 85 -0.88 4.40 -7.81
C ALA A 85 -1.11 5.89 -7.52
N GLU A 86 -0.54 6.79 -8.33
CA GLU A 86 -0.76 8.25 -8.22
C GLU A 86 -2.25 8.63 -8.35
N TYR A 87 -3.04 7.84 -9.08
CA TYR A 87 -4.49 8.03 -9.21
C TYR A 87 -5.26 7.18 -8.22
N TRP A 88 -4.86 5.90 -8.08
CA TRP A 88 -5.58 4.92 -7.27
C TRP A 88 -5.52 5.21 -5.78
N VAL A 89 -4.35 5.57 -5.24
CA VAL A 89 -4.17 5.80 -3.79
C VAL A 89 -5.01 6.99 -3.29
N PRO A 90 -5.00 8.18 -3.95
CA PRO A 90 -5.89 9.27 -3.56
C PRO A 90 -7.37 8.90 -3.70
N PHE A 91 -7.75 8.15 -4.73
CA PHE A 91 -9.12 7.66 -4.91
C PHE A 91 -9.54 6.77 -3.74
N CYS A 92 -8.72 5.78 -3.37
CA CYS A 92 -8.99 4.88 -2.25
C CYS A 92 -9.19 5.65 -0.94
N ARG A 93 -8.27 6.56 -0.62
CA ARG A 93 -8.31 7.33 0.63
C ARG A 93 -9.47 8.31 0.68
N LYS A 94 -9.77 8.98 -0.44
CA LYS A 94 -10.85 9.98 -0.51
C LYS A 94 -12.24 9.34 -0.39
N HIS A 95 -12.42 8.16 -0.98
CA HIS A 95 -13.71 7.49 -1.04
C HIS A 95 -13.87 6.36 -0.03
N ASP A 96 -12.83 6.11 0.78
CA ASP A 96 -12.75 5.05 1.78
C ASP A 96 -13.24 3.70 1.24
N ILE A 97 -12.72 3.34 0.07
CA ILE A 97 -13.20 2.15 -0.65
C ILE A 97 -12.56 0.88 -0.08
N GLU A 98 -13.34 -0.19 -0.07
CA GLU A 98 -12.85 -1.53 0.22
C GLU A 98 -13.44 -2.57 -0.76
N PRO A 99 -12.63 -3.54 -1.22
CA PRO A 99 -11.19 -3.74 -0.97
C PRO A 99 -10.32 -2.72 -1.72
N ARG A 100 -9.09 -2.51 -1.25
CA ARG A 100 -8.11 -1.58 -1.85
C ARG A 100 -7.35 -2.18 -3.05
N ASN A 101 -7.47 -3.49 -3.25
CA ASN A 101 -7.00 -4.17 -4.45
C ASN A 101 -7.94 -3.82 -5.63
N PRO A 102 -7.44 -3.18 -6.71
CA PRO A 102 -8.29 -2.74 -7.82
C PRO A 102 -9.07 -3.87 -8.49
N ASP A 103 -8.41 -4.99 -8.80
CA ASP A 103 -9.04 -6.14 -9.45
C ASP A 103 -10.15 -6.73 -8.57
N SER A 104 -9.87 -6.90 -7.27
CA SER A 104 -10.89 -7.32 -6.31
C SER A 104 -12.03 -6.31 -6.19
N TYR A 105 -11.76 -5.00 -6.19
CA TYR A 105 -12.76 -3.95 -6.06
C TYR A 105 -13.73 -3.93 -7.25
N PHE A 106 -13.20 -3.97 -8.48
CA PHE A 106 -14.01 -3.91 -9.70
C PHE A 106 -14.69 -5.24 -10.05
N SER A 107 -14.21 -6.35 -9.51
CA SER A 107 -14.83 -7.68 -9.70
C SER A 107 -16.01 -7.96 -8.76
N ILE A 108 -16.26 -7.10 -7.76
CA ILE A 108 -17.46 -7.19 -6.93
C ILE A 108 -18.68 -6.94 -7.82
N LYS A 109 -19.47 -8.00 -8.02
CA LYS A 109 -20.80 -7.89 -8.63
C LYS A 109 -21.71 -7.14 -7.66
N LYS A 110 -22.27 -6.01 -8.12
CA LYS A 110 -23.43 -5.38 -7.49
C LYS A 110 -24.71 -6.09 -7.90
#